data_AF-A0A7S2BWW2-F1
#
_entry.id   AF-A0A7S2BWW2-F1
#
_cell.length_a   1.000
_cell.length_b   1.000
_cell.length_c   1.000
_cell.angle_alpha   90.00
_cell.angle_beta   90.00
_cell.angle_gamma   90.00
#
_symmetry.space_group_name_H-M   'P 1'
#
loop_
_entity.id
_entity.type
_entity.pdbx_description
1 polymer ?
#
loop_
_entity_poly.entity_id
_entity_poly.type
_entity_poly.pdbx_seq_one_letter_code
_entity_poly.pdbx_strand_id
1 'polypeptide(L)'
;EIDPACRMLDEQDREQEHEHAGRMTLEMIPLYGSLSAEAQARAFAAPRGERGVRKVIVATNIAETSVTVPDVKYVVDPGFVKQTTYNPERGMEALVVVPISKVSAQQRAGRAGRTSAGQCYRLYSKECYANMMTETVPEIKRSNLGSTVLYLKALGITDVLGFEYFESPDHDQLEEALLLLFCLGALDAHGTITECGVDMSKFPVEPQLARMLLKSADEGCTEEAVII
;
A
#
# COMPACT_ATOMS: atom_id res chain seq x y z
N GLU A 1 12.54 6.07 1.91
CA GLU A 1 12.19 7.09 2.92
C GLU A 1 12.40 6.59 4.34
N ILE A 2 11.88 5.41 4.68
CA ILE A 2 12.00 4.82 6.03
C ILE A 2 13.47 4.57 6.42
N ASP A 3 14.27 3.81 5.66
CA ASP A 3 15.64 3.49 6.08
C ASP A 3 16.57 4.72 6.18
N PRO A 4 16.50 5.71 5.28
CA PRO A 4 17.19 6.98 5.48
C PRO A 4 16.76 7.70 6.77
N ALA A 5 15.46 7.74 7.08
CA ALA A 5 14.96 8.36 8.31
C ALA A 5 15.46 7.63 9.57
N CYS A 6 15.47 6.29 9.57
CA CYS A 6 16.07 5.51 10.66
C CYS A 6 17.55 5.84 10.87
N ARG A 7 18.33 5.96 9.78
CA ARG A 7 19.76 6.32 9.86
C ARG A 7 19.96 7.72 10.45
N MET A 8 19.20 8.71 9.96
CA MET A 8 19.29 10.08 10.48
C MET A 8 18.93 10.17 11.97
N LEU A 9 17.91 9.43 12.41
CA LEU A 9 17.50 9.40 13.82
C LEU A 9 18.55 8.71 14.70
N ASP A 10 19.19 7.64 14.21
CA ASP A 10 20.28 6.95 14.91
C ASP A 10 21.52 7.84 15.05
N GLU A 11 21.88 8.58 13.99
CA GLU A 11 22.97 9.57 14.02
C GLU A 11 22.69 10.69 15.04
N GLN A 12 21.47 11.25 15.04
CA GLN A 12 21.08 12.28 16.01
C GLN A 12 21.06 11.78 17.45
N ASP A 13 20.66 10.53 17.69
CA ASP A 13 20.73 9.96 19.03
C ASP A 13 22.19 9.89 19.51
N ARG A 14 23.11 9.37 18.68
CA ARG A 14 24.54 9.30 19.04
C ARG A 14 25.16 10.67 19.30
N GLU A 15 24.84 11.68 18.49
CA GLU A 15 25.35 13.04 18.69
C GLU A 15 24.89 13.62 20.03
N GLN A 16 23.59 13.49 20.33
CA GLN A 16 23.07 14.00 21.58
C GLN A 16 23.58 13.19 22.79
N GLU A 17 23.96 11.91 22.66
CA GLU A 17 24.42 11.06 23.78
C GLU A 17 25.59 11.69 24.54
N HIS A 18 26.42 12.44 23.82
CA HIS A 18 27.54 13.18 24.39
C HIS A 18 27.13 14.40 25.22
N GLU A 19 25.92 14.93 25.05
CA GLU A 19 25.47 16.19 25.68
C GLU A 19 24.67 16.00 26.98
N HIS A 20 23.97 14.86 27.15
CA HIS A 20 23.04 14.65 28.26
C HIS A 20 23.19 13.27 28.93
N ALA A 21 23.98 13.20 30.00
CA ALA A 21 24.14 11.99 30.82
C ALA A 21 22.82 11.60 31.52
N GLY A 22 22.38 10.34 31.38
CA GLY A 22 21.21 9.77 32.08
C GLY A 22 19.92 9.64 31.25
N ARG A 23 19.98 9.86 29.94
CA ARG A 23 18.82 9.69 29.05
C ARG A 23 18.61 8.25 28.59
N MET A 24 17.47 8.00 27.95
CA MET A 24 17.19 6.72 27.29
C MET A 24 17.83 6.64 25.91
N THR A 25 18.55 5.56 25.60
CA THR A 25 19.03 5.26 24.24
C THR A 25 17.85 4.85 23.35
N LEU A 26 17.89 5.22 22.07
CA LEU A 26 16.81 4.90 21.14
C LEU A 26 17.17 3.69 20.25
N GLU A 27 16.24 2.76 20.10
CA GLU A 27 16.37 1.65 19.13
C GLU A 27 15.48 1.94 17.92
N MET A 28 16.10 2.28 16.78
CA MET A 28 15.39 2.54 15.51
C MET A 28 15.02 1.24 14.80
N ILE A 29 13.74 1.06 14.49
CA ILE A 29 13.25 -0.13 13.77
C ILE A 29 12.41 0.30 12.56
N PRO A 30 12.80 -0.07 11.32
CA PRO A 30 11.99 0.17 10.14
C PRO A 30 10.81 -0.80 10.07
N LEU A 31 9.66 -0.35 9.55
CA LEU A 31 8.49 -1.21 9.32
C LEU A 31 7.73 -0.85 8.02
N TYR A 32 7.92 -1.65 6.98
CA TYR A 32 7.25 -1.51 5.68
C TYR A 32 7.13 -2.86 4.95
N GLY A 33 6.28 -2.92 3.92
CA GLY A 33 5.79 -4.18 3.33
C GLY A 33 6.84 -5.09 2.70
N SER A 34 7.93 -4.54 2.15
CA SER A 34 9.00 -5.34 1.51
C SER A 34 10.07 -5.86 2.48
N LEU A 35 9.95 -5.61 3.78
CA LEU A 35 10.84 -6.19 4.79
C LEU A 35 10.62 -7.71 4.91
N SER A 36 11.70 -8.46 5.18
CA SER A 36 11.60 -9.88 5.52
C SER A 36 10.74 -10.10 6.76
N ALA A 37 10.14 -11.29 6.88
CA ALA A 37 9.32 -11.63 8.04
C ALA A 37 10.10 -11.50 9.37
N GLU A 38 11.38 -11.87 9.37
CA GLU A 38 12.27 -11.72 10.51
C GLU A 38 12.51 -10.24 10.88
N ALA A 39 12.71 -9.38 9.87
CA ALA A 39 12.87 -7.95 10.09
C ALA A 39 11.58 -7.30 10.62
N GLN A 40 10.41 -7.68 10.10
CA GLN A 40 9.12 -7.21 10.62
C GLN A 40 8.86 -7.68 12.05
N ALA A 41 9.24 -8.92 12.39
CA ALA A 41 9.11 -9.48 13.74
C ALA A 41 9.83 -8.62 14.80
N ARG A 42 10.90 -7.92 14.42
CA ARG A 42 11.65 -7.02 15.30
C ARG A 42 10.78 -5.89 15.86
N ALA A 43 9.84 -5.35 15.09
CA ALA A 43 8.94 -4.28 15.53
C ALA A 43 8.04 -4.72 16.69
N PHE A 44 7.68 -6.01 16.76
CA PHE A 44 6.78 -6.56 17.78
C PHE A 44 7.48 -7.01 19.05
N ALA A 45 8.75 -7.37 18.94
CA ALA A 45 9.51 -7.83 20.09
C ALA A 45 9.90 -6.67 21.02
N ALA A 46 10.24 -7.01 22.27
CA ALA A 46 10.68 -6.04 23.26
C ALA A 46 11.96 -5.29 22.80
N PRO A 47 12.19 -4.06 23.30
CA PRO A 47 13.42 -3.33 23.02
C PRO A 47 14.65 -4.14 23.40
N ARG A 48 15.71 -4.07 22.60
CA ARG A 48 17.00 -4.71 22.90
C ARG A 48 17.74 -3.87 23.94
N GLY A 49 18.04 -4.44 25.10
CA GLY A 49 18.88 -3.81 26.13
C GLY A 49 18.30 -3.88 27.54
N GLU A 50 19.07 -3.39 28.49
CA GLU A 50 18.65 -3.24 29.89
C GLU A 50 17.70 -2.03 30.06
N ARG A 51 17.34 -1.70 31.30
CA ARG A 51 16.51 -0.52 31.61
C ARG A 51 17.12 0.73 30.98
N GLY A 52 16.32 1.47 30.21
CA GLY A 52 16.74 2.73 29.60
C GLY A 52 16.71 2.76 28.07
N VAL A 53 16.25 1.71 27.38
CA VAL A 53 16.08 1.75 25.92
C VAL A 53 14.64 2.06 25.53
N ARG A 54 14.46 3.01 24.59
CA ARG A 54 13.17 3.32 23.98
C ARG A 54 13.16 2.86 22.52
N LYS A 55 12.24 1.95 22.20
CA LYS A 55 11.98 1.52 20.83
C LYS A 55 11.25 2.62 20.03
N VAL A 56 11.78 2.96 18.86
CA VAL A 56 11.20 3.92 17.91
C VAL A 56 10.99 3.20 16.59
N ILE A 57 9.72 3.08 16.18
CA ILE A 57 9.35 2.39 14.95
C ILE A 57 9.02 3.43 13.89
N VAL A 58 9.77 3.41 12.80
CA VAL A 58 9.51 4.26 11.63
C VAL A 58 8.74 3.41 10.63
N ALA A 59 7.44 3.67 10.50
CA ALA A 59 6.52 2.81 9.78
C ALA A 59 5.80 3.51 8.63
N THR A 60 5.43 2.72 7.63
CA THR A 60 4.40 3.07 6.64
C THR A 60 2.99 2.90 7.24
N ASN A 61 1.94 3.08 6.42
CA ASN A 61 0.55 2.83 6.82
C ASN A 61 0.27 1.37 7.26
N ILE A 62 1.22 0.44 7.13
CA ILE A 62 1.11 -0.90 7.74
C ILE A 62 0.82 -0.83 9.26
N ALA A 63 1.38 0.16 9.96
CA ALA A 63 1.14 0.37 11.39
C ALA A 63 -0.24 0.98 11.70
N GLU A 64 -0.92 1.54 10.69
CA GLU A 64 -2.22 2.20 10.83
C GLU A 64 -3.37 1.20 10.98
N THR A 65 -3.35 0.09 10.25
CA THR A 65 -4.42 -0.91 10.18
C THR A 65 -3.92 -2.32 10.46
N SER A 66 -2.95 -2.81 9.70
CA SER A 66 -2.63 -4.24 9.56
C SER A 66 -1.96 -4.88 10.77
N VAL A 67 -1.26 -4.12 11.61
CA VAL A 67 -0.49 -4.71 12.72
C VAL A 67 -0.69 -3.97 14.04
N THR A 68 -0.56 -4.70 15.15
CA THR A 68 -0.60 -4.11 16.50
C THR A 68 0.78 -4.19 17.11
N VAL A 69 1.47 -3.05 17.16
CA VAL A 69 2.70 -2.94 17.95
C VAL A 69 2.30 -2.72 19.41
N PRO A 70 2.77 -3.56 20.35
CA PRO A 70 2.51 -3.37 21.77
C PRO A 70 3.23 -2.12 22.30
N ASP A 71 2.67 -1.51 23.36
CA ASP A 71 3.28 -0.45 24.16
C ASP A 71 3.64 0.85 23.45
N VAL A 72 2.95 1.16 22.34
CA VAL A 72 3.05 2.47 21.70
C VAL A 72 2.34 3.52 22.57
N LYS A 73 3.12 4.45 23.13
CA LYS A 73 2.60 5.62 23.88
C LYS A 73 2.67 6.93 23.11
N TYR A 74 3.51 7.00 22.09
CA TYR A 74 3.76 8.22 21.32
C TYR A 74 3.65 7.91 19.84
N VAL A 75 2.89 8.74 19.13
CA VAL A 75 2.78 8.71 17.67
C VAL A 75 3.22 10.06 17.14
N VAL A 76 4.06 10.05 16.11
CA VAL A 76 4.42 11.25 15.33
C VAL A 76 3.82 11.06 13.95
N ASP A 77 2.84 11.90 13.59
CA ASP A 77 2.08 11.77 12.36
C ASP A 77 2.44 12.91 11.38
N PRO A 78 3.17 12.61 10.29
CA PRO A 78 3.49 13.61 9.28
C PRO A 78 2.27 14.00 8.42
N GLY A 79 1.17 13.25 8.46
CA GLY A 79 -0.04 13.57 7.70
C GLY A 79 -0.04 13.10 6.25
N PHE A 80 0.88 12.21 5.86
CA PHE A 80 1.00 11.70 4.48
C PHE A 80 0.92 10.17 4.42
N VAL A 81 0.53 9.68 3.24
CA VAL A 81 0.54 8.27 2.85
C VAL A 81 0.94 8.16 1.39
N LYS A 82 1.60 7.05 1.03
CA LYS A 82 1.83 6.71 -0.38
C LYS A 82 0.65 5.88 -0.87
N GLN A 83 -0.04 6.37 -1.87
CA GLN A 83 -1.27 5.77 -2.36
C GLN A 83 -1.21 5.61 -3.87
N THR A 84 -1.70 4.47 -4.32
CA THR A 84 -1.89 4.18 -5.73
C THR A 84 -2.98 5.08 -6.31
N THR A 85 -2.68 5.73 -7.44
CA THR A 85 -3.59 6.60 -8.16
C THR A 85 -3.54 6.25 -9.64
N TYR A 86 -4.71 6.04 -10.23
CA TYR A 86 -4.90 5.78 -11.64
C TYR A 86 -5.17 7.09 -12.39
N ASN A 87 -4.44 7.32 -13.48
CA ASN A 87 -4.71 8.40 -14.42
C ASN A 87 -5.38 7.80 -15.67
N PRO A 88 -6.70 8.01 -15.87
CA PRO A 88 -7.43 7.43 -16.98
C PRO A 88 -7.02 8.02 -18.34
N GLU A 89 -6.65 9.30 -18.42
CA GLU A 89 -6.20 9.90 -19.69
C GLU A 89 -4.90 9.27 -20.22
N ARG A 90 -4.08 8.74 -19.31
CA ARG A 90 -2.80 8.11 -19.64
C ARG A 90 -2.83 6.59 -19.57
N GLY A 91 -3.92 5.98 -19.10
CA GLY A 91 -4.02 4.54 -18.85
C GLY A 91 -2.95 4.02 -17.90
N MET A 92 -2.46 4.85 -16.96
CA MET A 92 -1.31 4.53 -16.12
C MET A 92 -1.59 4.71 -14.64
N GLU A 93 -1.10 3.76 -13.87
CA GLU A 93 -1.13 3.78 -12.42
C GLU A 93 0.20 4.32 -11.87
N ALA A 94 0.12 5.17 -10.85
CA ALA A 94 1.27 5.76 -10.20
C ALA A 94 1.13 5.73 -8.67
N LEU A 95 2.26 5.48 -7.99
CA LEU A 95 2.33 5.51 -6.55
C LEU A 95 2.77 6.90 -6.08
N VAL A 96 1.82 7.70 -5.62
CA VAL A 96 2.02 9.12 -5.27
C VAL A 96 1.89 9.36 -3.78
N VAL A 97 2.60 10.37 -3.26
CA VAL A 97 2.46 10.81 -1.87
C VAL A 97 1.30 11.79 -1.78
N VAL A 98 0.30 11.47 -0.95
CA VAL A 98 -0.90 12.30 -0.75
C VAL A 98 -1.17 12.55 0.73
N PRO A 99 -1.89 13.63 1.09
CA PRO A 99 -2.36 13.84 2.45
C PRO A 99 -3.30 12.71 2.89
N ILE A 100 -3.24 12.35 4.17
CA ILE A 100 -4.17 11.36 4.76
C ILE A 100 -5.57 11.93 4.97
N SER A 101 -6.55 11.04 5.12
CA SER A 101 -7.90 11.41 5.55
C SER A 101 -7.97 11.67 7.06
N LYS A 102 -9.04 12.33 7.50
CA LYS A 102 -9.34 12.53 8.93
C LYS A 102 -9.51 11.20 9.66
N VAL A 103 -10.15 10.21 9.02
CA VAL A 103 -10.27 8.85 9.57
C VAL A 103 -8.90 8.21 9.77
N SER A 104 -8.01 8.28 8.78
CA SER A 104 -6.64 7.76 8.90
C SER A 104 -5.85 8.46 10.00
N ALA A 105 -5.92 9.79 10.08
CA ALA A 105 -5.28 10.57 11.16
C ALA A 105 -5.79 10.18 12.56
N GLN A 106 -7.08 9.81 12.67
CA GLN A 106 -7.67 9.34 13.91
C GLN A 106 -7.23 7.91 14.25
N GLN A 107 -7.14 7.03 13.26
CA GLN A 107 -6.62 5.66 13.43
C GLN A 107 -5.16 5.67 13.91
N ARG A 108 -4.32 6.52 13.30
CA ARG A 108 -2.92 6.75 13.72
C ARG A 108 -2.84 7.23 15.16
N ALA A 109 -3.62 8.26 15.52
CA ALA A 109 -3.67 8.74 16.90
C ALA A 109 -4.13 7.66 17.89
N GLY A 110 -5.10 6.83 17.49
CA GLY A 110 -5.60 5.71 18.28
C GLY A 110 -4.55 4.65 18.61
N ARG A 111 -3.43 4.57 17.87
CA ARG A 111 -2.33 3.65 18.16
C ARG A 111 -1.62 3.97 19.47
N ALA A 112 -1.53 5.25 19.86
CA ALA A 112 -0.94 5.67 21.12
C ALA A 112 -1.81 5.33 22.36
N GLY A 113 -3.11 5.07 22.15
CA GLY A 113 -4.10 4.91 23.24
C GLY A 113 -4.48 3.46 23.56
N ARG A 114 -3.79 2.46 22.99
CA ARG A 114 -4.25 1.06 23.09
C ARG A 114 -3.96 0.38 24.43
N THR A 115 -2.81 0.63 25.03
CA THR A 115 -2.40 -0.02 26.30
C THR A 115 -2.48 0.93 27.50
N SER A 116 -2.29 2.22 27.28
CA SER A 116 -2.37 3.26 28.32
C SER A 116 -2.61 4.62 27.68
N ALA A 117 -2.78 5.68 28.49
CA ALA A 117 -2.84 7.04 27.98
C ALA A 117 -1.55 7.38 27.21
N GLY A 118 -1.71 7.82 25.96
CA GLY A 118 -0.62 8.19 25.06
C GLY A 118 -0.86 9.55 24.40
N GLN A 119 0.11 9.98 23.59
CA GLN A 119 0.10 11.27 22.91
C GLN A 119 0.35 11.09 21.42
N CYS A 120 -0.33 11.91 20.61
CA CYS A 120 -0.14 11.97 19.17
C CYS A 120 0.30 13.38 18.78
N TYR A 121 1.48 13.49 18.16
CA TYR A 121 2.06 14.71 17.65
C TYR A 121 1.82 14.79 16.15
N ARG A 122 0.92 15.67 15.72
CA ARG A 122 0.62 15.91 14.30
C ARG A 122 1.53 17.00 13.78
N LEU A 123 2.26 16.75 12.70
CA LEU A 123 3.20 17.71 12.09
C LEU A 123 2.51 18.68 11.10
N TYR A 124 1.21 18.93 11.31
CA TYR A 124 0.37 19.77 10.46
C TYR A 124 -0.59 20.59 11.31
N SER A 125 -1.02 21.75 10.78
CA SER A 125 -1.88 22.69 11.52
C SER A 125 -3.31 22.16 11.67
N LYS A 126 -4.06 22.74 12.62
CA LYS A 126 -5.50 22.46 12.78
C LYS A 126 -6.29 22.82 11.52
N GLU A 127 -5.86 23.84 10.79
CA GLU A 127 -6.46 24.24 9.52
C GLU A 127 -6.21 23.20 8.42
N CYS A 128 -4.97 22.71 8.28
CA CYS A 128 -4.68 21.60 7.37
C CYS A 128 -5.55 20.38 7.69
N TYR A 129 -5.68 20.02 8.97
CA TYR A 129 -6.56 18.93 9.39
C TYR A 129 -8.03 19.17 9.04
N ALA A 130 -8.53 20.41 9.19
CA ALA A 130 -9.90 20.76 8.84
C ALA A 130 -10.17 20.59 7.33
N ASN A 131 -9.17 20.87 6.50
CA ASN A 131 -9.24 20.77 5.04
C ASN A 131 -8.94 19.37 4.47
N MET A 132 -8.50 18.42 5.29
CA MET A 132 -8.33 17.02 4.87
C MET A 132 -9.68 16.37 4.50
N MET A 133 -9.65 15.44 3.55
CA MET A 133 -10.80 14.58 3.24
C MET A 133 -11.25 13.82 4.48
N THR A 134 -12.56 13.61 4.63
CA THR A 134 -13.10 12.87 5.77
C THR A 134 -12.64 11.41 5.73
N GLU A 135 -12.80 10.77 4.57
CA GLU A 135 -12.47 9.36 4.32
C GLU A 135 -11.63 9.22 3.06
N THR A 136 -11.00 8.05 2.90
CA THR A 136 -9.84 7.89 2.01
C THR A 136 -10.16 7.60 0.54
N VAL A 137 -11.37 7.68 -0.02
CA VAL A 137 -11.67 7.12 -1.38
C VAL A 137 -11.34 5.60 -1.46
N PRO A 138 -12.23 4.73 -1.93
CA PRO A 138 -11.93 3.31 -2.03
C PRO A 138 -10.94 2.97 -3.15
N GLU A 139 -10.32 1.80 -3.06
CA GLU A 139 -9.31 1.34 -4.01
C GLU A 139 -9.88 1.14 -5.41
N ILE A 140 -11.06 0.53 -5.48
CA ILE A 140 -11.78 0.27 -6.74
C ILE A 140 -12.06 1.54 -7.56
N LYS A 141 -12.08 2.73 -6.94
CA LYS A 141 -12.31 4.01 -7.65
C LYS A 141 -11.02 4.70 -8.10
N ARG A 142 -9.85 4.19 -7.71
CA ARG A 142 -8.56 4.87 -7.88
C ARG A 142 -7.43 3.99 -8.42
N SER A 143 -7.71 2.73 -8.72
CA SER A 143 -6.75 1.77 -9.26
C SER A 143 -7.13 1.34 -10.68
N ASN A 144 -6.19 0.73 -11.40
CA ASN A 144 -6.51 0.08 -12.67
C ASN A 144 -7.43 -1.14 -12.42
N LEU A 145 -8.50 -1.29 -13.22
CA LEU A 145 -9.48 -2.36 -13.06
C LEU A 145 -9.25 -3.57 -13.99
N GLY A 146 -8.22 -3.57 -14.85
CA GLY A 146 -7.96 -4.63 -15.81
C GLY A 146 -7.87 -6.02 -15.18
N SER A 147 -7.04 -6.16 -14.13
CA SER A 147 -6.92 -7.40 -13.36
C SER A 147 -8.24 -7.81 -12.69
N THR A 148 -8.95 -6.85 -12.09
CA THR A 148 -10.23 -7.10 -11.42
C THR A 148 -11.32 -7.54 -12.40
N VAL A 149 -11.46 -6.87 -13.54
CA VAL A 149 -12.44 -7.21 -14.57
C VAL A 149 -12.14 -8.57 -15.19
N LEU A 150 -10.86 -8.87 -15.46
CA LEU A 150 -10.46 -10.20 -15.95
C LEU A 150 -10.85 -11.30 -14.96
N TYR A 151 -10.61 -11.07 -13.67
CA TYR A 151 -10.99 -12.01 -12.62
C TYR A 151 -12.51 -12.20 -12.51
N LEU A 152 -13.29 -11.13 -12.54
CA LEU A 152 -14.77 -11.21 -12.55
C LEU A 152 -15.28 -12.01 -13.75
N LYS A 153 -14.72 -11.75 -14.94
CA LYS A 153 -15.06 -12.48 -16.17
C LYS A 153 -14.69 -13.96 -16.05
N ALA A 154 -13.54 -14.29 -15.47
CA ALA A 154 -13.12 -15.67 -15.23
C ALA A 154 -14.02 -16.40 -14.21
N LEU A 155 -14.61 -15.69 -13.26
CA LEU A 155 -15.63 -16.23 -12.34
C LEU A 155 -16.99 -16.45 -13.01
N GLY A 156 -17.17 -16.06 -14.27
CA GLY A 156 -18.42 -16.21 -15.01
C GLY A 156 -19.39 -15.03 -14.89
N ILE A 157 -18.93 -13.88 -14.35
CA ILE A 157 -19.74 -12.66 -14.31
C ILE A 157 -19.70 -12.01 -15.69
N THR A 158 -20.83 -12.06 -16.39
CA THR A 158 -20.96 -11.52 -17.76
C THR A 158 -21.15 -10.02 -17.77
N ASP A 159 -22.06 -9.49 -16.96
CA ASP A 159 -22.32 -8.07 -16.82
C ASP A 159 -21.50 -7.48 -15.67
N VAL A 160 -20.33 -6.95 -16.00
CA VAL A 160 -19.46 -6.25 -15.04
C VAL A 160 -19.93 -4.81 -14.79
N LEU A 161 -20.69 -4.21 -15.71
CA LEU A 161 -21.19 -2.84 -15.55
C LEU A 161 -22.37 -2.79 -14.56
N GLY A 162 -23.23 -3.81 -14.59
CA GLY A 162 -24.34 -4.01 -13.67
C GLY A 162 -24.01 -4.82 -12.42
N PHE A 163 -22.73 -5.15 -12.17
CA PHE A 163 -22.35 -5.91 -11.00
C PHE A 163 -22.59 -5.12 -9.70
N GLU A 164 -23.07 -5.80 -8.65
CA GLU A 164 -23.39 -5.18 -7.35
C GLU A 164 -22.12 -4.91 -6.53
N TYR A 165 -21.38 -3.86 -6.91
CA TYR A 165 -20.25 -3.37 -6.13
C TYR A 165 -20.71 -2.74 -4.81
N PHE A 166 -19.94 -2.95 -3.73
CA PHE A 166 -20.16 -2.22 -2.48
C PHE A 166 -20.01 -0.70 -2.68
N GLU A 167 -18.97 -0.31 -3.42
CA GLU A 167 -18.82 1.02 -3.99
C GLU A 167 -18.48 0.88 -5.47
N SER A 168 -19.38 1.33 -6.34
CA SER A 168 -19.18 1.21 -7.78
C SER A 168 -18.00 2.04 -8.27
N PRO A 169 -17.12 1.48 -9.10
CA PRO A 169 -16.13 2.26 -9.85
C PRO A 169 -16.81 3.17 -10.87
N ASP A 170 -16.04 4.12 -11.41
CA ASP A 170 -16.52 4.98 -12.49
C ASP A 170 -16.74 4.14 -13.76
N HIS A 171 -17.83 4.41 -14.49
CA HIS A 171 -18.16 3.70 -15.72
C HIS A 171 -17.02 3.73 -16.74
N ASP A 172 -16.39 4.89 -16.91
CA ASP A 172 -15.27 5.07 -17.83
C ASP A 172 -14.09 4.13 -17.51
N GLN A 173 -13.82 3.88 -16.22
CA GLN A 173 -12.75 2.95 -15.80
C GLN A 173 -13.07 1.49 -16.15
N LEU A 174 -14.34 1.09 -16.02
CA LEU A 174 -14.78 -0.25 -16.40
C LEU A 174 -14.74 -0.45 -17.92
N GLU A 175 -15.17 0.55 -18.69
CA GLU A 175 -15.12 0.52 -20.15
C GLU A 175 -13.67 0.42 -20.66
N GLU A 176 -12.76 1.21 -20.09
CA GLU A 176 -11.34 1.16 -20.44
C GLU A 176 -10.72 -0.21 -20.13
N ALA A 177 -11.05 -0.80 -18.98
CA ALA A 177 -10.59 -2.14 -18.62
C ALA A 177 -11.13 -3.22 -19.59
N LEU A 178 -12.40 -3.14 -19.99
CA LEU A 178 -12.99 -4.05 -20.99
C LEU A 178 -12.30 -3.90 -22.35
N LEU A 179 -12.05 -2.67 -22.80
CA LEU A 179 -11.37 -2.38 -24.05
C LEU A 179 -9.93 -2.92 -24.04
N LEU A 180 -9.19 -2.70 -22.94
CA LEU A 180 -7.86 -3.24 -22.75
C LEU A 180 -7.86 -4.77 -22.89
N LEU A 181 -8.76 -5.46 -22.21
CA LEU A 181 -8.83 -6.92 -22.23
C LEU A 181 -9.24 -7.47 -23.60
N PHE A 182 -10.12 -6.76 -24.32
CA PHE A 182 -10.42 -7.08 -25.72
C PHE A 182 -9.19 -6.94 -26.62
N CYS A 183 -8.44 -5.82 -26.50
CA CYS A 183 -7.21 -5.60 -27.26
C CYS A 183 -6.12 -6.65 -26.97
N LEU A 184 -6.06 -7.17 -25.73
CA LEU A 184 -5.14 -8.24 -25.35
C LEU A 184 -5.58 -9.63 -25.85
N GLY A 185 -6.80 -9.75 -26.37
CA GLY A 185 -7.40 -11.03 -26.79
C GLY A 185 -7.94 -11.86 -25.62
N ALA A 186 -8.06 -11.27 -24.43
CA ALA A 186 -8.65 -11.92 -23.25
C ALA A 186 -10.19 -11.96 -23.33
N LEU A 187 -10.80 -11.02 -24.06
CA LEU A 187 -12.23 -10.97 -24.35
C LEU A 187 -12.48 -11.03 -25.86
N ASP A 188 -13.61 -11.61 -26.25
CA ASP A 188 -14.11 -11.57 -27.63
C ASP A 188 -14.92 -10.29 -27.93
N ALA A 189 -15.42 -10.17 -29.16
CA ALA A 189 -16.22 -9.02 -29.61
C ALA A 189 -17.58 -8.86 -28.89
N HIS A 190 -18.02 -9.90 -28.16
CA HIS A 190 -19.22 -9.89 -27.34
C HIS A 190 -18.92 -9.63 -25.87
N GLY A 191 -17.64 -9.43 -25.50
CA GLY A 191 -17.21 -9.24 -24.11
C GLY A 191 -17.20 -10.53 -23.30
N THR A 192 -17.20 -11.70 -23.95
CA THR A 192 -17.07 -13.01 -23.31
C THR A 192 -15.58 -13.36 -23.16
N ILE A 193 -15.22 -14.00 -22.05
CA ILE A 193 -13.83 -14.42 -21.82
C ILE A 193 -13.41 -15.51 -22.81
N THR A 194 -12.22 -15.36 -23.40
CA THR A 194 -11.63 -16.33 -24.32
C THR A 194 -10.81 -17.38 -23.56
N GLU A 195 -10.38 -18.46 -24.23
CA GLU A 195 -9.42 -19.41 -23.63
C GLU A 195 -8.13 -18.70 -23.19
N CYS A 196 -7.65 -17.76 -24.00
CA CYS A 196 -6.51 -16.91 -23.63
C CYS A 196 -6.80 -16.10 -22.37
N GLY A 197 -7.98 -15.49 -22.24
CA GLY A 197 -8.36 -14.75 -21.04
C GLY A 197 -8.41 -15.64 -19.80
N VAL A 198 -8.92 -16.86 -19.93
CA VAL A 198 -8.90 -17.86 -18.86
C VAL A 198 -7.47 -18.20 -18.45
N ASP A 199 -6.58 -18.43 -19.41
CA ASP A 199 -5.16 -18.70 -19.10
C ASP A 199 -4.46 -17.49 -18.47
N MET A 200 -4.72 -16.28 -18.96
CA MET A 200 -4.19 -15.04 -18.37
C MET A 200 -4.61 -14.89 -16.90
N SER A 201 -5.86 -15.22 -16.58
CA SER A 201 -6.41 -15.11 -15.21
C SER A 201 -5.70 -16.00 -14.17
N LYS A 202 -4.93 -17.00 -14.61
CA LYS A 202 -4.17 -17.90 -13.73
C LYS A 202 -2.85 -17.29 -13.23
N PHE A 203 -2.36 -16.22 -13.87
CA PHE A 203 -1.12 -15.58 -13.48
C PHE A 203 -1.35 -14.46 -12.46
N PRO A 204 -0.53 -14.34 -11.40
CA PRO A 204 -0.64 -13.28 -10.39
C PRO A 204 0.07 -11.99 -10.84
N VAL A 205 -0.14 -11.58 -12.09
CA VAL A 205 0.47 -10.38 -12.69
C VAL A 205 -0.57 -9.62 -13.52
N GLU A 206 -0.26 -8.38 -13.90
CA GLU A 206 -1.14 -7.57 -14.74
C GLU A 206 -1.45 -8.22 -16.09
N PRO A 207 -2.64 -7.98 -16.70
CA PRO A 207 -3.06 -8.66 -17.92
C PRO A 207 -2.08 -8.53 -19.09
N GLN A 208 -1.42 -7.37 -19.23
CA GLN A 208 -0.42 -7.16 -20.28
C GLN A 208 0.79 -8.09 -20.11
N LEU A 209 1.25 -8.28 -18.87
CA LEU A 209 2.36 -9.19 -18.54
C LEU A 209 1.94 -10.64 -18.68
N ALA A 210 0.73 -10.99 -18.24
CA ALA A 210 0.19 -12.34 -18.44
C ALA A 210 0.11 -12.69 -19.94
N ARG A 211 -0.34 -11.75 -20.77
CA ARG A 211 -0.37 -11.92 -22.23
C ARG A 211 1.02 -12.07 -22.83
N MET A 212 1.99 -11.29 -22.36
CA MET A 212 3.40 -11.41 -22.78
C MET A 212 3.97 -12.79 -22.45
N LEU A 213 3.73 -13.29 -21.23
CA LEU A 213 4.20 -14.61 -20.78
C LEU A 213 3.57 -15.76 -21.56
N LEU A 214 2.28 -15.67 -21.86
CA LEU A 214 1.64 -16.67 -22.72
C LEU A 214 2.22 -16.65 -24.13
N LYS A 215 2.43 -15.45 -24.69
CA LYS A 215 2.95 -15.33 -26.06
C LYS A 215 4.41 -15.74 -26.18
N SER A 216 5.22 -15.57 -25.14
CA SER A 216 6.63 -15.97 -25.15
C SER A 216 6.82 -17.49 -25.26
N ALA A 217 5.84 -18.28 -24.83
CA ALA A 217 5.83 -19.74 -25.02
C ALA A 217 5.73 -20.12 -26.50
N ASP A 218 4.93 -19.39 -27.29
CA ASP A 218 4.82 -19.61 -28.74
C ASP A 218 6.10 -19.19 -29.48
N GLU A 219 6.75 -18.13 -29.02
CA GLU A 219 7.94 -17.54 -29.66
C GLU A 219 9.26 -18.16 -29.17
N GLY A 220 9.22 -19.07 -28.18
CA GLY A 220 10.39 -19.76 -27.65
C GLY A 220 11.34 -18.90 -26.80
N CYS A 221 10.85 -17.81 -26.20
CA CYS A 221 11.62 -16.87 -25.37
C CYS A 221 11.09 -16.74 -23.93
N THR A 222 10.52 -17.83 -23.41
CA THR A 222 9.89 -17.84 -22.08
C THR A 222 10.89 -17.62 -20.95
N GLU A 223 12.12 -18.14 -21.06
CA GLU A 223 13.13 -17.98 -20.02
C GLU A 223 13.48 -16.50 -19.82
N GLU A 224 13.70 -15.76 -20.91
CA GLU A 224 13.96 -14.33 -20.87
C GLU A 224 12.74 -13.54 -20.40
N ALA A 225 11.55 -13.89 -20.89
CA ALA A 225 10.32 -13.19 -20.55
C ALA A 225 9.91 -13.33 -19.07
N VAL A 226 10.27 -14.42 -18.40
CA VAL A 226 10.00 -14.62 -16.97
C VAL A 226 10.97 -13.85 -16.07
N ILE A 227 12.19 -13.59 -16.56
CA ILE A 227 13.20 -12.84 -15.81
C ILE A 227 12.92 -11.33 -15.82
N ILE A 228 12.33 -10.83 -16.91
CA ILE A 228 11.94 -9.41 -17.09
C ILE A 228 10.76 -9.06 -16.19
#